data_AF-A0A0Q6XFB3-F1
#
_entry.id   AF-A0A0Q6XFB3-F1
#
_cell.length_a   1.000
_cell.length_b   1.000
_cell.length_c   1.000
_cell.angle_alpha   90.00
_cell.angle_beta   90.00
_cell.angle_gamma   90.00
#
_symmetry.space_group_name_H-M   'P 1'
#
loop_
_entity.id
_entity.type
_entity.pdbx_description
1 polymer ?
#
loop_
_entity_poly.entity_id
_entity_poly.type
_entity_poly.pdbx_seq_one_letter_code
_entity_poly.pdbx_strand_id
1 'polypeptide(L)'
;MPSSAGFTRRQAMTTSAALAVAALSTPSAAQAAARSAGSAASASALDVVADMQPGWNLGNTFEAIGADETAWGNPRVTRAFFRGLKAQGFRSIRIPVTWGQHEGPAPAYTLDPMFLARIKEVVDWALADGFHVLINMHGDAWQWVLNMPAQHDAVLAQYTATWQQIAATFRDESRRLLFESVNEPFFTGSSGDEQNAVLMNELNTTFHSVVRATGGGNADRLLVMPTLGDTPDQAKIDSLLATFAALDDPNLVASVHYYSFWPFSVNLAGYTTFNAATHQDLTDTFDLVHKAFVANGIPAVVGEYGLLGWDSGPGTVEEGETLKYLEYLGHYARYRGLTTMLWDNGSRFNRRTMQWNDPSLYAQIRSSWTGRSGTASTDQLFVPKGRTPADATITLNLNGTRLTRIDVGTRHLIRGVDYTVSGSTLTIAAATLGRLTASQEHGTNAVLSLRFTDGTPWAVNVITYDKPVVTSATGTTDSLVIPTAFNGDKLATMEAVYADGSPAGPQSWTTYKQFNVAFTPDYTAGTITLPTAFFGDVTDGAALTLTFHFWSGTRLTYTLTRSGTAVTGTSA
;
A
#
# COMPACT_ATOMS: atom_id res chain seq x y z
N MET A 1 -23.64 -18.31 -16.73
CA MET A 1 -24.19 -18.73 -18.05
C MET A 1 -25.27 -17.74 -18.45
N PRO A 2 -25.50 -17.44 -19.75
CA PRO A 2 -24.87 -17.95 -20.98
C PRO A 2 -24.01 -16.84 -21.63
N SER A 3 -23.26 -16.98 -22.73
CA SER A 3 -23.04 -18.01 -23.74
C SER A 3 -21.66 -17.78 -24.38
N SER A 4 -20.93 -18.85 -24.60
CA SER A 4 -19.74 -19.00 -25.43
C SER A 4 -20.02 -18.81 -26.92
N ALA A 5 -19.09 -18.17 -27.65
CA ALA A 5 -18.90 -18.39 -29.08
C ALA A 5 -17.42 -18.12 -29.44
N GLY A 6 -16.71 -19.18 -29.83
CA GLY A 6 -15.35 -19.10 -30.35
C GLY A 6 -15.33 -18.81 -31.84
N PHE A 7 -14.18 -18.31 -32.33
CA PHE A 7 -13.82 -18.42 -33.74
C PHE A 7 -12.30 -18.59 -33.89
N THR A 8 -11.92 -19.77 -34.38
CA THR A 8 -10.63 -20.01 -35.06
C THR A 8 -10.78 -19.74 -36.56
N ARG A 9 -9.83 -19.03 -37.17
CA ARG A 9 -9.42 -19.33 -38.56
C ARG A 9 -8.00 -18.84 -38.89
N ARG A 10 -7.32 -19.69 -39.65
CA ARG A 10 -5.94 -19.60 -40.14
C ARG A 10 -5.79 -18.74 -41.40
N GLN A 11 -4.57 -18.20 -41.53
CA GLN A 11 -3.71 -18.01 -42.72
C GLN A 11 -4.19 -17.17 -43.92
N ALA A 12 -3.39 -16.16 -44.28
CA ALA A 12 -2.80 -16.02 -45.62
C ALA A 12 -1.55 -15.12 -45.57
N MET A 13 -0.40 -15.68 -45.94
CA MET A 13 0.80 -14.94 -46.33
C MET A 13 0.62 -14.47 -47.78
N THR A 14 0.91 -13.21 -48.06
CA THR A 14 1.23 -12.72 -49.41
C THR A 14 2.42 -11.77 -49.32
N THR A 15 3.54 -12.24 -49.86
CA THR A 15 4.76 -11.50 -50.16
C THR A 15 4.53 -10.52 -51.30
N SER A 16 5.01 -9.28 -51.15
CA SER A 16 5.29 -8.39 -52.28
C SER A 16 6.49 -7.52 -51.93
N ALA A 17 7.59 -7.75 -52.66
CA ALA A 17 8.82 -7.00 -52.58
C ALA A 17 8.71 -5.74 -53.44
N ALA A 18 9.09 -4.59 -52.88
CA ALA A 18 9.35 -3.37 -53.64
C ALA A 18 10.74 -2.84 -53.26
N LEU A 19 11.65 -2.83 -54.24
CA LEU A 19 12.97 -2.21 -54.15
C LEU A 19 12.81 -0.69 -54.04
N ALA A 20 13.35 -0.09 -52.98
CA ALA A 20 13.61 1.34 -52.91
C ALA A 20 15.13 1.58 -52.97
N VAL A 21 15.56 2.34 -53.98
CA VAL A 21 16.96 2.75 -54.20
C VAL A 21 17.32 3.80 -53.15
N ALA A 22 18.29 3.50 -52.29
CA ALA A 22 18.86 4.44 -51.33
C ALA A 22 19.91 5.33 -52.01
N ALA A 23 19.65 6.64 -52.08
CA ALA A 23 20.66 7.64 -52.38
C ALA A 23 21.37 8.02 -51.06
N LEU A 24 22.63 7.65 -50.92
CA LEU A 24 23.49 8.03 -49.80
C LEU A 24 23.95 9.49 -49.97
N SER A 25 23.33 10.41 -49.24
CA SER A 25 23.86 11.75 -49.02
C SER A 25 24.64 11.78 -47.69
N THR A 26 25.95 11.98 -47.77
CA THR A 26 26.80 12.20 -46.58
C THR A 26 26.54 13.60 -46.02
N PRO A 27 26.15 13.76 -44.74
CA PRO A 27 26.02 15.09 -44.13
C PRO A 27 27.41 15.73 -43.98
N SER A 28 27.51 17.04 -44.23
CA SER A 28 28.75 17.79 -44.05
C SER A 28 29.12 17.90 -42.56
N ALA A 29 30.41 18.07 -42.27
CA ALA A 29 30.95 18.20 -40.91
C ALA A 29 30.32 19.33 -40.07
N ALA A 30 29.66 20.31 -40.70
CA ALA A 30 28.92 21.37 -40.02
C ALA A 30 27.59 20.88 -39.38
N GLN A 31 26.94 19.86 -39.96
CA GLN A 31 25.75 19.22 -39.38
C GLN A 31 26.10 18.22 -38.26
N ALA A 32 27.34 17.70 -38.25
CA ALA A 32 27.84 16.88 -37.15
C ALA A 32 28.18 17.72 -35.90
N ALA A 33 28.72 18.93 -36.09
CA ALA A 33 29.04 19.86 -35.00
C ALA A 33 27.79 20.50 -34.35
N ALA A 34 26.71 20.71 -35.12
CA ALA A 34 25.42 21.18 -34.58
C ALA A 34 24.68 20.09 -33.78
N ARG A 35 24.92 18.81 -34.07
CA ARG A 35 24.38 17.67 -33.30
C ARG A 35 25.18 17.39 -32.02
N SER A 36 26.42 17.86 -31.91
CA SER A 36 27.25 17.67 -30.70
C SER A 36 27.17 18.81 -29.70
N ALA A 37 26.40 19.88 -29.98
CA ALA A 37 26.10 20.95 -29.03
C ALA A 37 24.80 20.70 -28.24
N GLY A 38 24.06 19.63 -28.58
CA GLY A 38 22.87 19.15 -27.86
C GLY A 38 23.09 17.77 -27.27
N SER A 39 24.03 17.61 -26.33
CA SER A 39 24.15 16.36 -25.56
C SER A 39 24.85 16.50 -24.20
N ALA A 40 24.49 17.52 -23.42
CA ALA A 40 24.18 17.19 -22.03
C ALA A 40 22.78 16.58 -22.10
N ALA A 41 22.70 15.26 -22.28
CA ALA A 41 21.41 14.58 -22.34
C ALA A 41 20.62 14.94 -21.08
N SER A 42 19.57 15.74 -21.22
CA SER A 42 18.56 15.86 -20.18
C SER A 42 18.06 14.45 -19.92
N ALA A 43 18.11 14.00 -18.66
CA ALA A 43 17.53 12.72 -18.26
C ALA A 43 16.08 12.65 -18.79
N SER A 44 15.69 11.55 -19.44
CA SER A 44 14.32 11.38 -19.90
C SER A 44 13.37 11.37 -18.69
N ALA A 45 12.08 11.66 -18.89
CA ALA A 45 11.10 11.59 -17.79
C ALA A 45 11.11 10.22 -17.10
N LEU A 46 11.37 9.15 -17.86
CA LEU A 46 11.63 7.80 -17.36
C LEU A 46 12.85 7.72 -16.43
N ASP A 47 13.99 8.30 -16.82
CA ASP A 47 15.21 8.27 -16.00
C ASP A 47 15.03 9.05 -14.69
N VAL A 48 14.34 10.19 -14.73
CA VAL A 48 14.04 10.98 -13.54
C VAL A 48 13.14 10.19 -12.60
N VAL A 49 12.05 9.60 -13.11
CA VAL A 49 11.14 8.80 -12.29
C VAL A 49 11.82 7.53 -11.77
N ALA A 50 12.70 6.90 -12.55
CA ALA A 50 13.51 5.77 -12.07
C ALA A 50 14.45 6.19 -10.92
N ASP A 51 15.07 7.37 -10.98
CA ASP A 51 15.94 7.89 -9.90
C ASP A 51 15.16 8.30 -8.64
N MET A 52 13.83 8.49 -8.73
CA MET A 52 12.97 8.69 -7.56
C MET A 52 12.86 7.43 -6.68
N GLN A 53 13.14 6.24 -7.21
CA GLN A 53 12.95 4.98 -6.47
C GLN A 53 14.03 4.76 -5.40
N PRO A 54 13.69 4.52 -4.12
CA PRO A 54 12.35 4.43 -3.54
C PRO A 54 11.83 5.74 -2.96
N GLY A 55 10.51 5.91 -2.98
CA GLY A 55 9.82 7.07 -2.41
C GLY A 55 9.14 6.80 -1.06
N TRP A 56 8.82 7.89 -0.36
CA TRP A 56 8.12 7.88 0.92
C TRP A 56 7.13 9.05 0.99
N ASN A 57 5.92 8.83 1.53
CA ASN A 57 4.88 9.85 1.68
C ASN A 57 4.89 10.46 3.08
N LEU A 58 4.86 11.81 3.14
CA LEU A 58 4.70 12.61 4.35
C LEU A 58 3.25 12.64 4.84
N GLY A 59 2.69 11.45 5.04
CA GLY A 59 1.29 11.23 5.39
C GLY A 59 0.88 11.89 6.71
N ASN A 60 -0.40 12.22 6.86
CA ASN A 60 -1.04 12.89 7.99
C ASN A 60 -0.25 14.09 8.54
N THR A 61 0.27 14.94 7.65
CA THR A 61 1.03 16.15 7.93
C THR A 61 0.33 17.37 7.33
N PHE A 62 0.64 17.75 6.09
CA PHE A 62 0.12 18.97 5.46
C PHE A 62 -1.24 18.78 4.80
N GLU A 63 -1.68 17.54 4.64
CA GLU A 63 -3.03 17.18 4.28
C GLU A 63 -4.00 17.15 5.46
N ALA A 64 -3.48 17.22 6.69
CA ALA A 64 -4.30 17.14 7.89
C ALA A 64 -5.31 18.29 7.95
N ILE A 65 -6.56 17.98 8.29
CA ILE A 65 -7.60 18.99 8.43
C ILE A 65 -7.54 19.61 9.83
N GLY A 66 -7.30 20.92 9.89
CA GLY A 66 -7.18 21.67 11.13
C GLY A 66 -6.33 22.92 11.00
N ALA A 67 -5.82 23.42 12.13
CA ALA A 67 -5.13 24.70 12.19
C ALA A 67 -3.76 24.70 11.48
N ASP A 68 -3.01 23.59 11.57
CA ASP A 68 -1.71 23.42 10.93
C ASP A 68 -1.35 21.93 10.73
N GLU A 69 -0.12 21.66 10.31
CA GLU A 69 0.34 20.31 9.97
C GLU A 69 0.39 19.31 11.14
N THR A 70 0.03 19.74 12.35
CA THR A 70 0.01 18.91 13.56
C THR A 70 -1.39 18.43 13.93
N ALA A 71 -2.42 18.83 13.18
CA ALA A 71 -3.83 18.58 13.52
C ALA A 71 -4.18 17.09 13.68
N TRP A 72 -3.46 16.19 13.00
CA TRP A 72 -3.65 14.73 13.12
C TRP A 72 -2.56 14.04 13.97
N GLY A 73 -1.88 14.78 14.85
CA GLY A 73 -1.02 14.23 15.92
C GLY A 73 0.47 14.05 15.56
N ASN A 74 0.83 14.24 14.29
CA ASN A 74 2.23 14.27 13.87
C ASN A 74 2.93 15.54 14.37
N PRO A 75 4.23 15.48 14.71
CA PRO A 75 4.98 16.68 15.04
C PRO A 75 5.24 17.51 13.77
N ARG A 76 5.48 18.81 13.93
CA ARG A 76 5.97 19.64 12.83
C ARG A 76 7.22 19.04 12.20
N VAL A 77 7.29 19.09 10.88
CA VAL A 77 8.43 18.58 10.11
C VAL A 77 9.71 19.32 10.49
N THR A 78 10.81 18.58 10.62
CA THR A 78 12.12 19.13 10.95
C THR A 78 13.14 18.74 9.88
N ARG A 79 14.23 19.49 9.72
CA ARG A 79 15.31 19.08 8.81
C ARG A 79 15.98 17.75 9.21
N ALA A 80 15.97 17.41 10.50
CA ALA A 80 16.50 16.13 10.99
C ALA A 80 15.71 14.93 10.45
N PHE A 81 14.41 15.11 10.20
CA PHE A 81 13.56 14.10 9.61
C PHE A 81 14.04 13.65 8.21
N PHE A 82 14.33 14.61 7.32
CA PHE A 82 14.82 14.30 5.97
C PHE A 82 16.18 13.60 5.98
N ARG A 83 17.12 14.04 6.81
CA ARG A 83 18.38 13.32 7.02
C ARG A 83 18.17 11.89 7.53
N GLY A 84 17.21 11.71 8.44
CA GLY A 84 16.80 10.41 8.97
C GLY A 84 16.35 9.48 7.85
N LEU A 85 15.42 9.93 7.00
CA LEU A 85 14.95 9.16 5.84
C LEU A 85 16.03 8.92 4.79
N LYS A 86 16.91 9.91 4.55
CA LYS A 86 18.00 9.76 3.58
C LYS A 86 18.95 8.65 4.02
N ALA A 87 19.23 8.54 5.31
CA ALA A 87 20.04 7.47 5.89
C ALA A 87 19.39 6.08 5.77
N GLN A 88 18.05 6.02 5.64
CA GLN A 88 17.33 4.78 5.34
C GLN A 88 17.49 4.39 3.85
N GLY A 89 17.71 5.36 2.97
CA GLY A 89 17.99 5.12 1.54
C GLY A 89 16.89 5.57 0.59
N PHE A 90 15.88 6.30 1.09
CA PHE A 90 14.88 6.93 0.23
C PHE A 90 15.51 8.00 -0.68
N ARG A 91 14.93 8.13 -1.88
CA ARG A 91 15.38 9.06 -2.92
C ARG A 91 14.34 10.10 -3.30
N SER A 92 13.07 9.83 -3.05
CA SER A 92 11.99 10.79 -3.25
C SER A 92 11.08 10.92 -2.03
N ILE A 93 10.47 12.09 -1.87
CA ILE A 93 9.45 12.37 -0.86
C ILE A 93 8.22 12.91 -1.57
N ARG A 94 7.05 12.32 -1.31
CA ARG A 94 5.75 12.92 -1.65
C ARG A 94 5.26 13.66 -0.42
N ILE A 95 4.87 14.92 -0.59
CA ILE A 95 4.35 15.80 0.45
C ILE A 95 2.90 16.10 0.08
N PRO A 96 1.95 15.32 0.61
CA PRO A 96 0.53 15.58 0.41
C PRO A 96 0.12 16.89 1.10
N VAL A 97 -0.61 17.77 0.40
CA VAL A 97 -1.01 19.07 0.96
C VAL A 97 -2.49 19.33 0.72
N THR A 98 -3.24 19.70 1.75
CA THR A 98 -4.63 20.17 1.62
C THR A 98 -4.65 21.69 1.67
N TRP A 99 -5.05 22.35 0.59
CA TRP A 99 -4.92 23.80 0.43
C TRP A 99 -6.17 24.57 0.83
N GLY A 100 -7.36 24.04 0.57
CA GLY A 100 -8.64 24.77 0.62
C GLY A 100 -8.98 25.38 1.98
N GLN A 101 -8.45 24.84 3.09
CA GLN A 101 -8.61 25.42 4.43
C GLN A 101 -7.65 26.60 4.71
N HIS A 102 -6.70 26.84 3.82
CA HIS A 102 -5.65 27.87 3.90
C HIS A 102 -5.80 28.90 2.76
N GLU A 103 -7.01 29.08 2.24
CA GLU A 103 -7.33 30.01 1.15
C GLU A 103 -8.26 31.14 1.63
N GLY A 104 -8.04 32.34 1.08
CA GLY A 104 -8.96 33.47 1.19
C GLY A 104 -10.22 33.29 0.32
N PRO A 105 -11.17 34.25 0.37
CA PRO A 105 -12.40 34.15 -0.41
C PRO A 105 -12.16 34.28 -1.92
N ALA A 106 -13.14 33.78 -2.69
CA ALA A 106 -13.27 34.02 -4.12
C ALA A 106 -13.28 35.53 -4.45
N PRO A 107 -12.83 35.94 -5.65
CA PRO A 107 -12.30 35.09 -6.73
C PRO A 107 -10.79 34.84 -6.64
N ALA A 108 -10.10 35.45 -5.66
CA ALA A 108 -8.65 35.40 -5.59
C ALA A 108 -8.12 34.11 -4.99
N TYR A 109 -8.86 33.51 -4.04
CA TYR A 109 -8.46 32.30 -3.32
C TYR A 109 -7.02 32.40 -2.80
N THR A 110 -6.65 33.59 -2.29
CA THR A 110 -5.26 33.88 -1.91
C THR A 110 -4.81 32.89 -0.84
N LEU A 111 -3.75 32.13 -1.11
CA LEU A 111 -3.17 31.21 -0.15
C LEU A 111 -2.60 31.98 1.05
N ASP A 112 -2.79 31.45 2.25
CA ASP A 112 -2.18 31.97 3.46
C ASP A 112 -0.64 32.01 3.24
N PRO A 113 -0.02 33.21 3.25
CA PRO A 113 1.39 33.35 2.96
C PRO A 113 2.27 32.62 3.98
N MET A 114 1.83 32.45 5.23
CA MET A 114 2.59 31.69 6.22
C MET A 114 2.56 30.19 5.96
N PHE A 115 1.39 29.66 5.58
CA PHE A 115 1.24 28.25 5.23
C PHE A 115 2.05 27.92 3.97
N LEU A 116 1.93 28.74 2.92
CA LEU A 116 2.69 28.57 1.68
C LEU A 116 4.21 28.68 1.92
N ALA A 117 4.66 29.63 2.73
CA ALA A 117 6.06 29.73 3.13
C ALA A 117 6.54 28.49 3.91
N ARG A 118 5.67 27.91 4.74
CA ARG A 118 5.98 26.69 5.49
C ARG A 118 6.10 25.46 4.58
N ILE A 119 5.20 25.28 3.61
CA ILE A 119 5.34 24.23 2.59
C ILE A 119 6.64 24.40 1.83
N LYS A 120 6.94 25.64 1.39
CA LYS A 120 8.18 25.95 0.68
C LYS A 120 9.42 25.61 1.51
N GLU A 121 9.46 25.97 2.80
CA GLU A 121 10.58 25.63 3.68
C GLU A 121 10.84 24.11 3.73
N VAL A 122 9.78 23.31 3.82
CA VAL A 122 9.88 21.85 3.87
C VAL A 122 10.33 21.25 2.53
N VAL A 123 9.79 21.76 1.42
CA VAL A 123 10.22 21.41 0.06
C VAL A 123 11.71 21.71 -0.12
N ASP A 124 12.15 22.92 0.27
CA ASP A 124 13.54 23.37 0.16
C ASP A 124 14.48 22.48 0.98
N TRP A 125 14.08 22.06 2.20
CA TRP A 125 14.86 21.12 3.00
C TRP A 125 15.00 19.75 2.34
N ALA A 126 13.92 19.19 1.79
CA ALA A 126 13.96 17.91 1.11
C ALA A 126 14.84 17.98 -0.16
N LEU A 127 14.71 19.04 -0.96
CA LEU A 127 15.56 19.27 -2.14
C LEU A 127 17.04 19.43 -1.75
N ALA A 128 17.33 20.18 -0.68
CA ALA A 128 18.69 20.40 -0.18
C ALA A 128 19.36 19.12 0.32
N ASP A 129 18.60 18.18 0.88
CA ASP A 129 19.08 16.85 1.27
C ASP A 129 19.10 15.85 0.09
N GLY A 130 18.84 16.35 -1.12
CA GLY A 130 19.02 15.63 -2.39
C GLY A 130 17.90 14.66 -2.70
N PHE A 131 16.67 14.93 -2.25
CA PHE A 131 15.48 14.20 -2.66
C PHE A 131 14.92 14.76 -3.97
N HIS A 132 14.21 13.90 -4.71
CA HIS A 132 13.09 14.36 -5.54
C HIS A 132 11.88 14.61 -4.65
N VAL A 133 11.07 15.62 -4.97
CA VAL A 133 9.94 16.03 -4.15
C VAL A 133 8.70 16.08 -5.03
N LEU A 134 7.61 15.47 -4.60
CA LEU A 134 6.31 15.54 -5.26
C LEU A 134 5.34 16.27 -4.32
N ILE A 135 4.73 17.38 -4.77
CA ILE A 135 3.65 18.07 -4.05
C ILE A 135 2.36 18.00 -4.88
N ASN A 136 1.20 18.07 -4.22
CA ASN A 136 -0.09 17.93 -4.88
C ASN A 136 -1.17 18.83 -4.25
N MET A 137 -2.41 18.67 -4.72
CA MET A 137 -3.62 18.97 -3.95
C MET A 137 -4.18 17.65 -3.41
N HIS A 138 -4.35 17.51 -2.10
CA HIS A 138 -4.65 16.22 -1.47
C HIS A 138 -6.09 16.13 -0.95
N GLY A 139 -6.36 16.66 0.25
CA GLY A 139 -7.70 16.62 0.84
C GLY A 139 -8.73 17.47 0.09
N ASP A 140 -8.27 18.39 -0.74
CA ASP A 140 -9.08 19.20 -1.66
C ASP A 140 -9.99 18.33 -2.53
N ALA A 141 -9.51 17.15 -2.92
CA ALA A 141 -10.22 16.16 -3.73
C ALA A 141 -11.61 15.82 -3.16
N TRP A 142 -11.66 15.48 -1.87
CA TRP A 142 -12.89 15.07 -1.18
C TRP A 142 -13.58 16.21 -0.42
N GLN A 143 -12.90 17.34 -0.22
CA GLN A 143 -13.50 18.50 0.44
C GLN A 143 -14.38 19.33 -0.49
N TRP A 144 -13.89 19.63 -1.70
CA TRP A 144 -14.59 20.55 -2.60
C TRP A 144 -14.47 20.19 -4.07
N VAL A 145 -13.37 19.58 -4.54
CA VAL A 145 -13.22 19.17 -5.96
C VAL A 145 -14.29 18.15 -6.36
N LEU A 146 -14.66 17.22 -5.46
CA LEU A 146 -15.73 16.25 -5.71
C LEU A 146 -17.08 16.86 -6.10
N ASN A 147 -17.31 18.14 -5.80
CA ASN A 147 -18.56 18.84 -6.11
C ASN A 147 -18.60 19.41 -7.53
N MET A 148 -17.54 19.22 -8.33
CA MET A 148 -17.42 19.75 -9.70
C MET A 148 -18.64 19.47 -10.60
N PRO A 149 -19.33 18.29 -10.56
CA PRO A 149 -20.52 18.09 -11.38
C PRO A 149 -21.64 19.11 -11.14
N ALA A 150 -21.83 19.53 -9.89
CA ALA A 150 -22.89 20.45 -9.49
C ALA A 150 -22.42 21.92 -9.39
N GLN A 151 -21.12 22.14 -9.17
CA GLN A 151 -20.52 23.44 -8.88
C GLN A 151 -19.33 23.73 -9.81
N HIS A 152 -19.45 23.31 -11.07
CA HIS A 152 -18.38 23.29 -12.06
C HIS A 152 -17.49 24.53 -12.06
N ASP A 153 -18.07 25.70 -12.34
CA ASP A 153 -17.29 26.94 -12.52
C ASP A 153 -16.62 27.40 -11.23
N ALA A 154 -17.26 27.18 -10.07
CA ALA A 154 -16.69 27.55 -8.77
C ALA A 154 -15.50 26.66 -8.41
N VAL A 155 -15.64 25.35 -8.61
CA VAL A 155 -14.55 24.38 -8.38
C VAL A 155 -13.39 24.66 -9.34
N LEU A 156 -13.67 24.87 -10.63
CA LEU A 156 -12.62 25.13 -11.62
C LEU A 156 -11.91 26.47 -11.36
N ALA A 157 -12.63 27.51 -10.93
CA ALA A 157 -12.05 28.79 -10.56
C ALA A 157 -11.10 28.67 -9.35
N GLN A 158 -11.53 27.97 -8.30
CA GLN A 158 -10.70 27.72 -7.12
C GLN A 158 -9.46 26.89 -7.50
N TYR A 159 -9.65 25.75 -8.18
CA TYR A 159 -8.57 24.87 -8.64
C TYR A 159 -7.52 25.62 -9.48
N THR A 160 -7.99 26.45 -10.42
CA THR A 160 -7.13 27.26 -11.28
C THR A 160 -6.34 28.30 -10.48
N ALA A 161 -7.02 29.05 -9.60
CA ALA A 161 -6.38 30.10 -8.80
C ALA A 161 -5.33 29.53 -7.82
N THR A 162 -5.62 28.38 -7.21
CA THR A 162 -4.70 27.71 -6.30
C THR A 162 -3.46 27.20 -7.05
N TRP A 163 -3.64 26.49 -8.17
CA TRP A 163 -2.50 26.04 -8.98
C TRP A 163 -1.66 27.16 -9.56
N GLN A 164 -2.27 28.31 -9.93
CA GLN A 164 -1.52 29.48 -10.39
C GLN A 164 -0.57 29.99 -9.30
N GLN A 165 -1.02 30.06 -8.06
CA GLN A 165 -0.20 30.52 -6.93
C GLN A 165 0.90 29.50 -6.58
N ILE A 166 0.59 28.21 -6.56
CA ILE A 166 1.57 27.13 -6.34
C ILE A 166 2.64 27.18 -7.44
N ALA A 167 2.22 27.15 -8.72
CA ALA A 167 3.13 27.16 -9.86
C ALA A 167 4.03 28.41 -9.86
N ALA A 168 3.48 29.59 -9.56
CA ALA A 168 4.27 30.83 -9.45
C ALA A 168 5.30 30.77 -8.31
N THR A 169 4.92 30.25 -7.14
CA THR A 169 5.79 30.17 -5.95
C THR A 169 6.98 29.25 -6.18
N PHE A 170 6.74 28.12 -6.82
CA PHE A 170 7.74 27.08 -7.04
C PHE A 170 8.37 27.13 -8.44
N ARG A 171 8.13 28.21 -9.21
CA ARG A 171 8.55 28.36 -10.60
C ARG A 171 10.04 28.11 -10.83
N ASP A 172 10.86 28.63 -9.94
CA ASP A 172 12.33 28.60 -10.07
C ASP A 172 12.97 27.51 -9.21
N GLU A 173 12.18 26.65 -8.57
CA GLU A 173 12.70 25.49 -7.84
C GLU A 173 13.32 24.46 -8.78
N SER A 174 14.27 23.70 -8.22
CA SER A 174 14.93 22.56 -8.87
C SER A 174 13.94 21.67 -9.65
N ARG A 175 14.38 21.12 -10.79
CA ARG A 175 13.61 20.13 -11.57
C ARG A 175 13.35 18.81 -10.82
N ARG A 176 13.98 18.62 -9.66
CA ARG A 176 13.67 17.54 -8.72
C ARG A 176 12.34 17.73 -7.99
N LEU A 177 11.75 18.92 -8.03
CA LEU A 177 10.37 19.14 -7.59
C LEU A 177 9.42 18.83 -8.74
N LEU A 178 8.42 18.00 -8.47
CA LEU A 178 7.35 17.59 -9.37
C LEU A 178 6.01 18.05 -8.78
N PHE A 179 5.01 18.22 -9.64
CA PHE A 179 3.65 18.55 -9.23
C PHE A 179 2.69 17.44 -9.65
N GLU A 180 1.83 17.00 -8.74
CA GLU A 180 0.71 16.08 -9.02
C GLU A 180 -0.62 16.85 -8.98
N SER A 181 -1.46 16.67 -10.01
CA SER A 181 -2.64 17.51 -10.24
C SER A 181 -3.67 17.49 -9.11
N VAL A 182 -4.00 16.32 -8.58
CA VAL A 182 -4.96 16.10 -7.48
C VAL A 182 -4.83 14.67 -6.98
N ASN A 183 -5.04 14.41 -5.69
CA ASN A 183 -5.03 13.07 -5.11
C ASN A 183 -6.40 12.40 -5.21
N GLU A 184 -6.45 11.12 -5.58
CA GLU A 184 -7.63 10.25 -5.54
C GLU A 184 -8.95 10.94 -5.98
N PRO A 185 -8.98 11.59 -7.15
CA PRO A 185 -10.14 12.37 -7.57
C PRO A 185 -11.37 11.48 -7.78
N PHE A 186 -12.49 11.89 -7.18
CA PHE A 186 -13.82 11.31 -7.43
C PHE A 186 -14.86 12.42 -7.43
N PHE A 187 -16.04 12.18 -8.03
CA PHE A 187 -17.05 13.21 -8.22
C PHE A 187 -18.42 12.76 -7.71
N THR A 188 -18.97 13.53 -6.77
CA THR A 188 -20.30 13.28 -6.19
C THR A 188 -21.38 13.91 -7.07
N GLY A 189 -22.45 13.16 -7.33
CA GLY A 189 -23.57 13.64 -8.15
C GLY A 189 -23.31 13.61 -9.66
N SER A 190 -22.23 12.97 -10.09
CA SER A 190 -21.98 12.67 -11.50
C SER A 190 -23.02 11.69 -12.07
N SER A 191 -23.29 11.79 -13.37
CA SER A 191 -24.18 10.92 -14.13
C SER A 191 -23.57 9.57 -14.48
N GLY A 192 -22.27 9.37 -14.23
CA GLY A 192 -21.58 8.10 -14.40
C GLY A 192 -20.14 8.26 -14.91
N ASP A 193 -19.57 7.14 -15.36
CA ASP A 193 -18.15 7.04 -15.72
C ASP A 193 -17.74 7.98 -16.87
N GLU A 194 -18.63 8.21 -17.85
CA GLU A 194 -18.35 9.11 -18.97
C GLU A 194 -18.18 10.56 -18.49
N GLN A 195 -19.08 11.06 -17.65
CA GLN A 195 -18.95 12.40 -17.07
C GLN A 195 -17.73 12.49 -16.16
N ASN A 196 -17.45 11.44 -15.36
CA ASN A 196 -16.25 11.40 -14.52
C ASN A 196 -14.96 11.51 -15.35
N ALA A 197 -14.89 10.83 -16.49
CA ALA A 197 -13.75 10.89 -17.40
C ALA A 197 -13.56 12.30 -17.98
N VAL A 198 -14.65 12.98 -18.38
CA VAL A 198 -14.60 14.36 -18.88
C VAL A 198 -14.09 15.32 -17.82
N LEU A 199 -14.63 15.26 -16.59
CA LEU A 199 -14.23 16.12 -15.48
C LEU A 199 -12.77 15.88 -15.08
N MET A 200 -12.33 14.61 -15.07
CA MET A 200 -10.93 14.27 -14.79
C MET A 200 -9.97 14.84 -15.85
N ASN A 201 -10.33 14.71 -17.13
CA ASN A 201 -9.56 15.29 -18.23
C ASN A 201 -9.47 16.82 -18.12
N GLU A 202 -10.56 17.48 -17.73
CA GLU A 202 -10.61 18.94 -17.54
C GLU A 202 -9.70 19.41 -16.40
N LEU A 203 -9.72 18.74 -15.24
CA LEU A 203 -8.79 19.04 -14.14
C LEU A 203 -7.33 18.88 -14.58
N ASN A 204 -6.97 17.75 -15.19
CA ASN A 204 -5.60 17.48 -15.64
C ASN A 204 -5.12 18.49 -16.71
N THR A 205 -5.98 18.82 -17.68
CA THR A 205 -5.66 19.78 -18.75
C THR A 205 -5.54 21.20 -18.21
N THR A 206 -6.39 21.58 -17.25
CA THR A 206 -6.32 22.89 -16.59
C THR A 206 -5.04 23.03 -15.79
N PHE A 207 -4.71 22.02 -14.99
CA PHE A 207 -3.46 21.96 -14.23
C PHE A 207 -2.23 22.08 -15.15
N HIS A 208 -2.18 21.28 -16.22
CA HIS A 208 -1.11 21.35 -17.22
C HIS A 208 -0.94 22.76 -17.77
N SER A 209 -2.03 23.34 -18.27
CA SER A 209 -2.03 24.66 -18.90
C SER A 209 -1.59 25.75 -17.93
N VAL A 210 -2.10 25.73 -16.70
CA VAL A 210 -1.74 26.69 -15.64
C VAL A 210 -0.25 26.61 -15.31
N VAL A 211 0.27 25.40 -15.09
CA VAL A 211 1.68 25.23 -14.73
C VAL A 211 2.58 25.66 -15.88
N ARG A 212 2.32 25.20 -17.12
CA ARG A 212 3.13 25.55 -18.29
C ARG A 212 3.10 27.04 -18.59
N ALA A 213 1.98 27.73 -18.39
CA ALA A 213 1.85 29.17 -18.61
C ALA A 213 2.77 30.02 -17.72
N THR A 214 3.20 29.52 -16.56
CA THR A 214 4.15 30.25 -15.69
C THR A 214 5.59 30.28 -16.21
N GLY A 215 5.94 29.40 -17.18
CA GLY A 215 7.27 29.32 -17.77
C GLY A 215 8.39 29.04 -16.75
N GLY A 216 9.63 29.46 -17.06
CA GLY A 216 10.77 29.21 -16.17
C GLY A 216 11.02 27.71 -15.97
N GLY A 217 11.30 27.30 -14.74
CA GLY A 217 11.48 25.87 -14.39
C GLY A 217 10.22 25.02 -14.59
N ASN A 218 9.04 25.64 -14.72
CA ASN A 218 7.79 24.93 -14.95
C ASN A 218 7.53 24.59 -16.43
N ALA A 219 8.31 25.17 -17.36
CA ALA A 219 8.16 24.90 -18.80
C ALA A 219 8.44 23.43 -19.14
N ASP A 220 9.29 22.75 -18.37
CA ASP A 220 9.65 21.34 -18.54
C ASP A 220 9.65 20.54 -17.24
N ARG A 221 9.05 21.08 -16.16
CA ARG A 221 8.84 20.33 -14.91
C ARG A 221 7.96 19.10 -15.19
N LEU A 222 8.34 17.96 -14.64
CA LEU A 222 7.49 16.77 -14.74
C LEU A 222 6.17 17.01 -14.01
N LEU A 223 5.07 16.71 -14.69
CA LEU A 223 3.72 16.80 -14.17
C LEU A 223 3.17 15.39 -14.00
N VAL A 224 2.83 15.06 -12.77
CA VAL A 224 2.21 13.80 -12.38
C VAL A 224 0.70 13.98 -12.48
N MET A 225 0.02 13.04 -13.13
CA MET A 225 -1.43 13.06 -13.29
C MET A 225 -1.99 11.70 -12.93
N PRO A 226 -3.01 11.64 -12.06
CA PRO A 226 -3.58 10.39 -11.60
C PRO A 226 -4.57 9.85 -12.63
N THR A 227 -4.81 8.56 -12.55
CA THR A 227 -6.07 7.97 -13.02
C THR A 227 -7.21 8.41 -12.09
N LEU A 228 -8.48 8.27 -12.52
CA LEU A 228 -9.62 8.60 -11.66
C LEU A 228 -9.58 7.79 -10.35
N GLY A 229 -9.52 8.47 -9.19
CA GLY A 229 -9.39 7.84 -7.88
C GLY A 229 -8.07 7.09 -7.69
N ASP A 230 -7.02 7.45 -8.45
CA ASP A 230 -5.73 6.73 -8.52
C ASP A 230 -5.89 5.22 -8.74
N THR A 231 -7.00 4.81 -9.35
CA THR A 231 -7.35 3.41 -9.48
C THR A 231 -6.73 2.82 -10.75
N PRO A 232 -5.95 1.74 -10.64
CA PRO A 232 -5.33 1.07 -11.78
C PRO A 232 -6.33 0.15 -12.50
N ASP A 233 -7.37 0.74 -13.08
CA ASP A 233 -8.39 0.09 -13.91
C ASP A 233 -8.20 0.46 -15.40
N GLN A 234 -8.52 -0.47 -16.31
CA GLN A 234 -8.28 -0.31 -17.74
C GLN A 234 -8.99 0.94 -18.31
N ALA A 235 -10.27 1.16 -17.98
CA ALA A 235 -11.02 2.29 -18.55
C ALA A 235 -10.48 3.64 -18.05
N LYS A 236 -10.07 3.70 -16.78
CA LYS A 236 -9.48 4.89 -16.18
C LYS A 236 -8.07 5.18 -16.73
N ILE A 237 -7.29 4.14 -16.99
CA ILE A 237 -5.99 4.22 -17.66
C ILE A 237 -6.15 4.71 -19.11
N ASP A 238 -7.12 4.17 -19.85
CA ASP A 238 -7.38 4.59 -21.23
C ASP A 238 -7.78 6.07 -21.30
N SER A 239 -8.58 6.54 -20.34
CA SER A 239 -8.94 7.95 -20.20
C SER A 239 -7.71 8.86 -19.95
N LEU A 240 -6.80 8.44 -19.06
CA LEU A 240 -5.57 9.18 -18.80
C LEU A 240 -4.63 9.18 -20.03
N LEU A 241 -4.51 8.06 -20.73
CA LEU A 241 -3.73 7.98 -21.97
C LEU A 241 -4.30 8.90 -23.06
N ALA A 242 -5.62 8.99 -23.20
CA ALA A 242 -6.25 9.94 -24.12
C ALA A 242 -5.93 11.39 -23.74
N THR A 243 -5.93 11.71 -22.45
CA THR A 243 -5.50 13.02 -21.94
C THR A 243 -4.03 13.29 -22.33
N PHE A 244 -3.13 12.35 -22.09
CA PHE A 244 -1.69 12.52 -22.41
C PHE A 244 -1.45 12.70 -23.92
N ALA A 245 -2.15 11.93 -24.75
CA ALA A 245 -2.08 12.04 -26.20
C ALA A 245 -2.57 13.41 -26.69
N ALA A 246 -3.59 13.98 -26.05
CA ALA A 246 -4.11 15.31 -26.40
C ALA A 246 -3.18 16.44 -25.96
N LEU A 247 -2.50 16.29 -24.82
CA LEU A 247 -1.55 17.27 -24.30
C LEU A 247 -0.21 17.30 -25.07
N ASP A 248 0.20 16.16 -25.65
CA ASP A 248 1.45 16.00 -26.43
C ASP A 248 2.68 16.59 -25.72
N ASP A 249 2.81 16.28 -24.43
CA ASP A 249 3.90 16.77 -23.57
C ASP A 249 4.80 15.60 -23.13
N PRO A 250 6.12 15.65 -23.40
CA PRO A 250 7.05 14.57 -23.05
C PRO A 250 7.37 14.49 -21.54
N ASN A 251 6.90 15.45 -20.73
CA ASN A 251 7.18 15.58 -19.30
C ASN A 251 5.97 15.19 -18.43
N LEU A 252 5.18 14.22 -18.88
CA LEU A 252 4.03 13.69 -18.13
C LEU A 252 4.36 12.35 -17.46
N VAL A 253 3.83 12.17 -16.25
CA VAL A 253 4.00 10.96 -15.44
C VAL A 253 2.62 10.48 -15.00
N ALA A 254 2.34 9.18 -15.18
CA ALA A 254 1.09 8.58 -14.70
C ALA A 254 1.19 8.25 -13.20
N SER A 255 0.12 8.49 -12.44
CA SER A 255 -0.01 8.04 -11.04
C SER A 255 -1.18 7.09 -10.84
N VAL A 256 -0.94 6.08 -10.00
CA VAL A 256 -1.93 5.15 -9.45
C VAL A 256 -1.55 4.84 -8.00
N HIS A 257 -2.50 4.38 -7.20
CA HIS A 257 -2.29 3.91 -5.84
C HIS A 257 -2.58 2.40 -5.76
N TYR A 258 -1.91 1.71 -4.84
CA TYR A 258 -2.13 0.27 -4.67
C TYR A 258 -1.98 -0.18 -3.22
N TYR A 259 -3.11 -0.55 -2.62
CA TYR A 259 -3.19 -1.03 -1.25
C TYR A 259 -3.52 -2.53 -1.13
N SER A 260 -3.19 -3.30 -2.17
CA SER A 260 -3.48 -4.74 -2.32
C SER A 260 -4.95 -5.09 -2.62
N PHE A 261 -5.17 -6.32 -3.08
CA PHE A 261 -6.48 -6.97 -3.13
C PHE A 261 -7.30 -6.73 -1.86
N TRP A 262 -8.45 -6.08 -2.01
CA TRP A 262 -9.21 -5.50 -0.90
C TRP A 262 -9.47 -6.48 0.26
N PRO A 263 -10.05 -7.68 0.05
CA PRO A 263 -10.33 -8.62 1.14
C PRO A 263 -9.10 -9.02 1.96
N PHE A 264 -7.94 -9.18 1.32
CA PHE A 264 -6.68 -9.44 2.03
C PHE A 264 -6.21 -8.20 2.79
N SER A 265 -6.23 -7.04 2.12
CA SER A 265 -5.68 -5.79 2.67
C SER A 265 -6.31 -5.38 4.00
N VAL A 266 -7.58 -5.75 4.23
CA VAL A 266 -8.34 -5.44 5.45
C VAL A 266 -8.67 -6.68 6.31
N ASN A 267 -8.17 -7.86 5.95
CA ASN A 267 -8.51 -9.15 6.57
C ASN A 267 -10.03 -9.34 6.73
N LEU A 268 -10.67 -9.59 5.59
CA LEU A 268 -12.11 -9.82 5.44
C LEU A 268 -12.36 -11.03 4.52
N ALA A 269 -13.56 -11.61 4.60
CA ALA A 269 -13.99 -12.71 3.72
C ALA A 269 -13.08 -13.96 3.75
N GLY A 270 -12.36 -14.16 4.87
CA GLY A 270 -11.47 -15.30 5.06
C GLY A 270 -10.12 -15.16 4.34
N TYR A 271 -9.81 -14.00 3.75
CA TYR A 271 -8.52 -13.72 3.11
C TYR A 271 -7.47 -13.33 4.15
N THR A 272 -7.13 -14.26 5.05
CA THR A 272 -6.14 -14.05 6.10
C THR A 272 -4.70 -14.18 5.61
N THR A 273 -4.48 -14.73 4.42
CA THR A 273 -3.14 -15.07 3.88
C THR A 273 -2.87 -14.42 2.53
N PHE A 274 -1.60 -14.16 2.25
CA PHE A 274 -1.10 -13.75 0.93
C PHE A 274 -1.16 -14.95 -0.02
N ASN A 275 -2.37 -15.23 -0.50
CA ASN A 275 -2.69 -16.42 -1.29
C ASN A 275 -2.63 -16.13 -2.81
N ALA A 276 -3.02 -17.12 -3.62
CA ALA A 276 -2.98 -17.02 -5.07
C ALA A 276 -3.84 -15.88 -5.65
N ALA A 277 -4.99 -15.56 -5.05
CA ALA A 277 -5.85 -14.48 -5.52
C ALA A 277 -5.21 -13.12 -5.25
N THR A 278 -4.68 -12.90 -4.05
CA THR A 278 -3.95 -11.66 -3.70
C THR A 278 -2.71 -11.49 -4.56
N HIS A 279 -1.98 -12.57 -4.82
CA HIS A 279 -0.82 -12.54 -5.72
C HIS A 279 -1.22 -12.21 -7.16
N GLN A 280 -2.30 -12.81 -7.67
CA GLN A 280 -2.79 -12.59 -9.02
C GLN A 280 -3.25 -11.14 -9.22
N ASP A 281 -4.00 -10.59 -8.27
CA ASP A 281 -4.43 -9.18 -8.27
C ASP A 281 -3.23 -8.24 -8.42
N LEU A 282 -2.18 -8.42 -7.60
CA LEU A 282 -0.97 -7.62 -7.68
C LEU A 282 -0.30 -7.71 -9.06
N THR A 283 -0.17 -8.94 -9.58
CA THR A 283 0.48 -9.12 -10.89
C THR A 283 -0.32 -8.51 -12.02
N ASP A 284 -1.65 -8.69 -12.03
CA ASP A 284 -2.51 -8.17 -13.08
C ASP A 284 -2.54 -6.65 -13.05
N THR A 285 -2.62 -6.06 -11.86
CA THR A 285 -2.58 -4.60 -11.68
C THR A 285 -1.28 -4.01 -12.20
N PHE A 286 -0.11 -4.53 -11.79
CA PHE A 286 1.17 -3.95 -12.22
C PHE A 286 1.49 -4.25 -13.68
N ASP A 287 1.01 -5.38 -14.23
CA ASP A 287 1.11 -5.68 -15.66
C ASP A 287 0.30 -4.71 -16.49
N LEU A 288 -0.91 -4.39 -16.04
CA LEU A 288 -1.78 -3.41 -16.67
C LEU A 288 -1.12 -2.03 -16.73
N VAL A 289 -0.63 -1.53 -15.59
CA VAL A 289 0.04 -0.21 -15.50
C VAL A 289 1.32 -0.19 -16.36
N HIS A 290 2.15 -1.24 -16.27
CA HIS A 290 3.36 -1.35 -17.09
C HIS A 290 3.06 -1.34 -18.59
N LYS A 291 2.11 -2.17 -19.03
CA LYS A 291 1.75 -2.32 -20.44
C LYS A 291 1.19 -1.01 -21.00
N ALA A 292 0.42 -0.27 -20.21
CA ALA A 292 -0.17 0.99 -20.61
C ALA A 292 0.88 2.11 -20.69
N PHE A 293 1.74 2.24 -19.68
CA PHE A 293 2.62 3.40 -19.54
C PHE A 293 4.09 3.08 -19.81
N VAL A 294 4.74 2.33 -18.91
CA VAL A 294 6.20 2.13 -18.93
C VAL A 294 6.68 1.50 -20.23
N ALA A 295 5.95 0.50 -20.75
CA ALA A 295 6.27 -0.16 -22.02
C ALA A 295 6.14 0.78 -23.25
N ASN A 296 5.41 1.89 -23.12
CA ASN A 296 5.19 2.89 -24.16
C ASN A 296 6.00 4.18 -23.93
N GLY A 297 6.99 4.16 -23.04
CA GLY A 297 7.86 5.31 -22.81
C GLY A 297 7.30 6.34 -21.81
N ILE A 298 6.13 6.08 -21.20
CA ILE A 298 5.51 6.97 -20.23
C ILE A 298 5.90 6.49 -18.82
N PRO A 299 6.57 7.31 -18.00
CA PRO A 299 6.87 6.92 -16.62
C PRO A 299 5.59 6.79 -15.79
N ALA A 300 5.60 5.84 -14.85
CA ALA A 300 4.50 5.62 -13.92
C ALA A 300 5.03 5.52 -12.48
N VAL A 301 4.29 6.14 -11.55
CA VAL A 301 4.54 6.09 -10.11
C VAL A 301 3.35 5.42 -9.44
N VAL A 302 3.63 4.48 -8.54
CA VAL A 302 2.69 4.03 -7.52
C VAL A 302 2.79 5.04 -6.38
N GLY A 303 1.97 6.09 -6.46
CA GLY A 303 2.03 7.31 -5.61
C GLY A 303 1.82 7.02 -4.13
N GLU A 304 1.08 5.95 -3.84
CA GLU A 304 0.90 5.41 -2.51
C GLU A 304 0.80 3.88 -2.58
N TYR A 305 1.45 3.21 -1.63
CA TYR A 305 1.21 1.78 -1.40
C TYR A 305 1.26 1.42 0.08
N GLY A 306 0.56 0.36 0.42
CA GLY A 306 0.47 -0.20 1.76
C GLY A 306 -0.53 -1.35 1.83
N LEU A 307 -1.19 -1.51 2.97
CA LEU A 307 -2.40 -2.33 3.13
C LEU A 307 -3.47 -1.45 3.77
N LEU A 308 -4.69 -1.42 3.21
CA LEU A 308 -5.79 -0.58 3.73
C LEU A 308 -6.09 -0.84 5.22
N GLY A 309 -5.94 -2.10 5.67
CA GLY A 309 -6.18 -2.48 7.05
C GLY A 309 -5.21 -1.86 8.06
N TRP A 310 -4.12 -1.23 7.61
CA TRP A 310 -3.20 -0.49 8.48
C TRP A 310 -3.87 0.72 9.14
N ASP A 311 -4.88 1.31 8.51
CA ASP A 311 -5.66 2.40 9.11
C ASP A 311 -6.66 1.91 10.16
N SER A 312 -7.00 0.61 10.15
CA SER A 312 -7.83 -0.01 11.18
C SER A 312 -7.04 -0.37 12.44
N GLY A 313 -5.70 -0.35 12.39
CA GLY A 313 -4.84 -0.62 13.54
C GLY A 313 -3.78 -1.70 13.28
N PRO A 314 -2.88 -1.92 14.25
CA PRO A 314 -1.83 -2.92 14.12
C PRO A 314 -2.41 -4.35 14.08
N GLY A 315 -1.71 -5.23 13.38
CA GLY A 315 -2.04 -6.67 13.34
C GLY A 315 -3.30 -7.03 12.56
N THR A 316 -3.90 -6.09 11.80
CA THR A 316 -5.05 -6.38 10.92
C THR A 316 -4.73 -7.53 9.95
N VAL A 317 -3.58 -7.45 9.30
CA VAL A 317 -3.00 -8.55 8.51
C VAL A 317 -1.85 -9.15 9.31
N GLU A 318 -1.74 -10.48 9.29
CA GLU A 318 -0.70 -11.23 9.99
C GLU A 318 0.70 -10.80 9.50
N GLU A 319 1.70 -10.82 10.38
CA GLU A 319 3.03 -10.27 10.13
C GLU A 319 3.76 -11.01 9.00
N GLY A 320 3.87 -12.33 9.07
CA GLY A 320 4.44 -13.14 8.00
C GLY A 320 3.72 -12.93 6.66
N GLU A 321 2.39 -12.83 6.67
CA GLU A 321 1.61 -12.53 5.45
C GLU A 321 1.91 -11.13 4.90
N THR A 322 2.06 -10.12 5.77
CA THR A 322 2.45 -8.75 5.42
C THR A 322 3.85 -8.71 4.82
N LEU A 323 4.82 -9.41 5.42
CA LEU A 323 6.20 -9.47 4.92
C LEU A 323 6.29 -10.16 3.56
N LYS A 324 5.51 -11.23 3.33
CA LYS A 324 5.41 -11.87 2.01
C LYS A 324 4.85 -10.92 0.95
N TYR A 325 3.80 -10.17 1.28
CA TYR A 325 3.23 -9.16 0.40
C TYR A 325 4.26 -8.09 0.03
N LEU A 326 4.96 -7.51 1.02
CA LEU A 326 5.96 -6.45 0.79
C LEU A 326 7.19 -6.93 0.02
N GLU A 327 7.61 -8.20 0.22
CA GLU A 327 8.64 -8.84 -0.60
C GLU A 327 8.21 -8.88 -2.06
N TYR A 328 7.01 -9.40 -2.32
CA TYR A 328 6.52 -9.62 -3.67
C TYR A 328 6.18 -8.31 -4.39
N LEU A 329 5.54 -7.36 -3.70
CA LEU A 329 5.22 -6.03 -4.24
C LEU A 329 6.47 -5.30 -4.73
N GLY A 330 7.52 -5.22 -3.88
CA GLY A 330 8.75 -4.52 -4.27
C GLY A 330 9.50 -5.24 -5.39
N HIS A 331 9.52 -6.58 -5.37
CA HIS A 331 10.07 -7.37 -6.47
C HIS A 331 9.35 -7.07 -7.80
N TYR A 332 8.02 -7.12 -7.79
CA TYR A 332 7.24 -7.04 -9.01
C TYR A 332 7.17 -5.61 -9.55
N ALA A 333 7.09 -4.60 -8.67
CA ALA A 333 7.24 -3.20 -9.05
C ALA A 333 8.57 -2.94 -9.76
N ARG A 334 9.69 -3.42 -9.20
CA ARG A 334 11.01 -3.32 -9.85
C ARG A 334 11.02 -4.05 -11.19
N TYR A 335 10.46 -5.26 -11.25
CA TYR A 335 10.40 -6.04 -12.49
C TYR A 335 9.62 -5.33 -13.60
N ARG A 336 8.62 -4.52 -13.22
CA ARG A 336 7.79 -3.72 -14.12
C ARG A 336 8.27 -2.27 -14.32
N GLY A 337 9.38 -1.88 -13.70
CA GLY A 337 9.92 -0.52 -13.83
C GLY A 337 9.03 0.55 -13.20
N LEU A 338 8.27 0.20 -12.16
CA LEU A 338 7.40 1.12 -11.44
C LEU A 338 8.14 1.70 -10.24
N THR A 339 8.12 3.03 -10.13
CA THR A 339 8.58 3.73 -8.91
C THR A 339 7.46 3.69 -7.88
N THR A 340 7.79 3.42 -6.62
CA THR A 340 6.82 3.21 -5.53
C THR A 340 7.09 4.17 -4.39
N MET A 341 6.04 4.77 -3.83
CA MET A 341 6.15 5.66 -2.68
C MET A 341 5.35 5.12 -1.49
N LEU A 342 6.04 4.73 -0.41
CA LEU A 342 5.40 4.12 0.76
C LEU A 342 4.46 5.11 1.43
N TRP A 343 3.21 4.71 1.72
CA TRP A 343 2.32 5.48 2.58
C TRP A 343 2.74 5.36 4.05
N ASP A 344 3.03 6.49 4.71
CA ASP A 344 3.38 6.52 6.13
C ASP A 344 2.74 7.73 6.82
N ASN A 345 1.58 7.48 7.41
CA ASN A 345 0.82 8.43 8.22
C ASN A 345 1.47 8.79 9.58
N GLY A 346 2.71 8.36 9.84
CA GLY A 346 3.42 8.54 11.11
C GLY A 346 3.48 7.27 11.96
N SER A 347 2.79 6.21 11.55
CA SER A 347 2.77 4.92 12.25
C SER A 347 3.98 4.02 11.92
N ARG A 348 4.77 4.30 10.88
CA ARG A 348 5.92 3.44 10.50
C ARG A 348 7.23 4.02 10.96
N PHE A 349 7.66 5.15 10.41
CA PHE A 349 8.88 5.83 10.83
C PHE A 349 8.56 6.84 11.92
N ASN A 350 9.02 6.57 13.14
CA ASN A 350 8.78 7.43 14.28
C ASN A 350 9.50 8.77 14.10
N ARG A 351 8.73 9.82 13.85
CA ARG A 351 9.25 11.16 13.52
C ARG A 351 9.86 11.91 14.71
N ARG A 352 9.77 11.36 15.92
CA ARG A 352 10.38 11.93 17.15
C ARG A 352 11.72 11.25 17.45
N THR A 353 11.78 9.92 17.35
CA THR A 353 12.99 9.14 17.65
C THR A 353 13.86 8.85 16.42
N MET A 354 13.33 9.07 15.22
CA MET A 354 13.96 8.74 13.94
C MET A 354 14.29 7.24 13.80
N GLN A 355 13.38 6.40 14.29
CA GLN A 355 13.49 4.94 14.26
C GLN A 355 12.22 4.33 13.67
N TRP A 356 12.37 3.17 13.02
CA TRP A 356 11.22 2.39 12.60
C TRP A 356 10.52 1.76 13.80
N ASN A 357 9.19 1.91 13.87
CA ASN A 357 8.37 1.20 14.85
C ASN A 357 8.42 -0.32 14.60
N ASP A 358 8.60 -0.71 13.34
CA ASP A 358 8.82 -2.10 12.93
C ASP A 358 10.07 -2.21 12.01
N PRO A 359 11.24 -2.53 12.58
CA PRO A 359 12.46 -2.72 11.81
C PRO A 359 12.41 -3.91 10.85
N SER A 360 11.63 -4.96 11.14
CA SER A 360 11.55 -6.17 10.31
C SER A 360 10.79 -5.88 9.02
N LEU A 361 9.63 -5.21 9.15
CA LEU A 361 8.86 -4.71 8.03
C LEU A 361 9.68 -3.79 7.14
N TYR A 362 10.40 -2.84 7.74
CA TYR A 362 11.25 -1.95 6.96
C TYR A 362 12.41 -2.69 6.28
N ALA A 363 13.07 -3.63 6.97
CA ALA A 363 14.14 -4.44 6.36
C ALA A 363 13.63 -5.22 5.15
N GLN A 364 12.40 -5.73 5.20
CA GLN A 364 11.76 -6.42 4.09
C GLN A 364 11.52 -5.48 2.90
N ILE A 365 10.92 -4.29 3.13
CA ILE A 365 10.74 -3.24 2.11
C ILE A 365 12.09 -2.85 1.49
N ARG A 366 13.09 -2.56 2.33
CA ARG A 366 14.42 -2.14 1.87
C ARG A 366 15.10 -3.22 1.02
N SER A 367 14.98 -4.49 1.42
CA SER A 367 15.55 -5.61 0.67
C SER A 367 14.92 -5.75 -0.72
N SER A 368 13.60 -5.52 -0.82
CA SER A 368 12.87 -5.69 -2.07
C SER A 368 13.16 -4.59 -3.09
N TRP A 369 13.86 -3.51 -2.74
CA TRP A 369 14.37 -2.51 -3.68
C TRP A 369 15.49 -3.02 -4.57
N THR A 370 16.34 -3.95 -4.08
CA THR A 370 17.53 -4.41 -4.82
C THR A 370 17.55 -5.90 -5.11
N GLY A 371 16.88 -6.72 -4.32
CA GLY A 371 16.86 -8.18 -4.49
C GLY A 371 15.51 -8.79 -4.15
N ARG A 372 15.51 -10.11 -4.00
CA ARG A 372 14.41 -10.89 -3.44
C ARG A 372 14.87 -11.50 -2.12
N SER A 373 13.92 -11.75 -1.22
CA SER A 373 14.20 -12.39 0.07
C SER A 373 13.51 -13.74 0.10
N GLY A 374 14.20 -14.76 0.60
CA GLY A 374 13.56 -16.04 0.90
C GLY A 374 12.56 -15.87 2.03
N THR A 375 11.35 -16.41 1.88
CA THR A 375 10.32 -16.43 2.91
C THR A 375 9.87 -17.86 3.18
N ALA A 376 8.78 -18.05 3.91
CA ALA A 376 8.20 -19.36 4.14
C ALA A 376 6.67 -19.31 4.17
N SER A 377 6.01 -20.46 4.20
CA SER A 377 4.57 -20.58 4.30
C SER A 377 3.99 -19.88 5.53
N THR A 378 4.80 -19.73 6.58
CA THR A 378 4.43 -19.08 7.85
C THR A 378 5.67 -18.54 8.56
N ASP A 379 5.48 -17.55 9.42
CA ASP A 379 6.42 -17.07 10.45
C ASP A 379 6.08 -17.65 11.85
N GLN A 380 5.16 -18.61 11.95
CA GLN A 380 4.66 -19.17 13.20
C GLN A 380 4.73 -20.69 13.20
N LEU A 381 5.30 -21.27 14.26
CA LEU A 381 5.39 -22.71 14.47
C LEU A 381 4.86 -23.05 15.86
N PHE A 382 3.66 -23.61 15.90
CA PHE A 382 2.94 -23.93 17.13
C PHE A 382 3.33 -25.31 17.69
N VAL A 383 3.71 -25.33 18.97
CA VAL A 383 4.10 -26.52 19.73
C VAL A 383 3.15 -26.68 20.92
N PRO A 384 2.35 -27.77 21.01
CA PRO A 384 1.43 -27.95 22.12
C PRO A 384 2.14 -28.03 23.47
N LYS A 385 1.65 -27.29 24.46
CA LYS A 385 2.17 -27.35 25.84
C LYS A 385 1.95 -28.74 26.44
N GLY A 386 2.89 -29.17 27.28
CA GLY A 386 2.82 -30.40 28.06
C GLY A 386 2.91 -31.69 27.23
N ARG A 387 3.18 -31.58 25.93
CA ARG A 387 3.32 -32.74 25.03
C ARG A 387 4.73 -32.83 24.49
N THR A 388 5.21 -34.05 24.30
CA THR A 388 6.45 -34.29 23.55
C THR A 388 6.27 -33.78 22.12
N PRO A 389 7.11 -32.84 21.64
CA PRO A 389 6.98 -32.31 20.29
C PRO A 389 7.19 -33.39 19.23
N ALA A 390 6.52 -33.25 18.10
CA ALA A 390 6.81 -34.01 16.88
C ALA A 390 7.72 -33.18 15.96
N ASP A 391 8.29 -33.80 14.92
CA ASP A 391 8.94 -33.06 13.85
C ASP A 391 7.93 -32.11 13.20
N ALA A 392 8.35 -30.89 12.90
CA ALA A 392 7.50 -29.87 12.30
C ALA A 392 8.05 -29.44 10.94
N THR A 393 7.17 -29.30 9.96
CA THR A 393 7.53 -28.94 8.59
C THR A 393 7.06 -27.54 8.23
N ILE A 394 7.90 -26.78 7.54
CA ILE A 394 7.60 -25.48 6.96
C ILE A 394 7.97 -25.52 5.48
N THR A 395 7.13 -24.98 4.61
CA THR A 395 7.45 -24.84 3.19
C THR A 395 8.19 -23.52 2.96
N LEU A 396 9.40 -23.57 2.42
CA LEU A 396 10.21 -22.41 2.07
C LEU A 396 9.77 -21.83 0.73
N ASN A 397 9.59 -20.51 0.67
CA ASN A 397 9.47 -19.76 -0.57
C ASN A 397 10.86 -19.24 -0.91
N LEU A 398 11.60 -20.00 -1.72
CA LEU A 398 13.01 -19.71 -1.96
C LEU A 398 13.23 -18.41 -2.75
N ASN A 399 12.28 -18.00 -3.60
CA ASN A 399 12.33 -16.71 -4.32
C ASN A 399 13.65 -16.47 -5.09
N GLY A 400 14.23 -17.54 -5.66
CA GLY A 400 15.52 -17.50 -6.35
C GLY A 400 16.75 -17.54 -5.44
N THR A 401 16.55 -17.55 -4.12
CA THR A 401 17.60 -17.69 -3.10
C THR A 401 17.76 -19.15 -2.63
N ARG A 402 18.70 -19.41 -1.71
CA ARG A 402 18.86 -20.72 -1.06
C ARG A 402 19.04 -20.54 0.44
N LEU A 403 18.37 -21.38 1.25
CA LEU A 403 18.61 -21.42 2.70
C LEU A 403 20.05 -21.86 2.98
N THR A 404 20.78 -21.05 3.75
CA THR A 404 22.18 -21.31 4.11
C THR A 404 22.34 -21.76 5.55
N ARG A 405 21.57 -21.17 6.46
CA ARG A 405 21.70 -21.40 7.91
C ARG A 405 20.39 -21.09 8.65
N ILE A 406 20.21 -21.69 9.81
CA ILE A 406 19.17 -21.32 10.78
C ILE A 406 19.85 -20.99 12.10
N ASP A 407 19.56 -19.80 12.63
CA ASP A 407 20.08 -19.32 13.91
C ASP A 407 18.98 -19.22 14.96
N VAL A 408 19.33 -19.40 16.23
CA VAL A 408 18.50 -19.06 17.39
C VAL A 408 19.34 -18.19 18.32
N GLY A 409 19.06 -16.88 18.34
CA GLY A 409 19.96 -15.91 18.95
C GLY A 409 21.35 -15.98 18.32
N THR A 410 22.37 -16.28 19.12
CA THR A 410 23.75 -16.46 18.66
C THR A 410 24.11 -17.92 18.29
N ARG A 411 23.20 -18.88 18.53
CA ARG A 411 23.45 -20.30 18.30
C ARG A 411 23.07 -20.70 16.87
N HIS A 412 23.96 -21.42 16.21
CA HIS A 412 23.69 -22.07 14.92
C HIS A 412 23.04 -23.44 15.13
N LEU A 413 21.97 -23.73 14.39
CA LEU A 413 21.40 -25.06 14.32
C LEU A 413 22.21 -25.95 13.36
N ILE A 414 22.33 -27.24 13.68
CA ILE A 414 23.11 -28.21 12.92
C ILE A 414 22.21 -28.93 11.92
N ARG A 415 22.45 -28.77 10.61
CA ARG A 415 21.75 -29.53 9.57
C ARG A 415 22.00 -31.04 9.73
N GLY A 416 20.94 -31.84 9.62
CA GLY A 416 20.97 -33.30 9.82
C GLY A 416 20.75 -33.73 11.27
N VAL A 417 20.83 -32.80 12.23
CA VAL A 417 20.58 -33.07 13.66
C VAL A 417 19.39 -32.24 14.14
N ASP A 418 19.50 -30.92 14.00
CA ASP A 418 18.49 -29.99 14.49
C ASP A 418 17.37 -29.74 13.47
N TYR A 419 17.71 -29.80 12.18
CA TYR A 419 16.79 -29.64 11.06
C TYR A 419 17.28 -30.34 9.79
N THR A 420 16.37 -30.65 8.86
CA THR A 420 16.69 -31.14 7.51
C THR A 420 15.99 -30.27 6.45
N VAL A 421 16.47 -30.32 5.21
CA VAL A 421 15.86 -29.61 4.08
C VAL A 421 15.83 -30.54 2.88
N SER A 422 14.65 -30.77 2.32
CA SER A 422 14.41 -31.54 1.10
C SER A 422 13.57 -30.71 0.13
N GLY A 423 14.15 -30.31 -1.00
CA GLY A 423 13.52 -29.33 -1.90
C GLY A 423 13.23 -28.01 -1.16
N SER A 424 11.97 -27.60 -1.13
CA SER A 424 11.48 -26.45 -0.34
C SER A 424 10.98 -26.84 1.05
N THR A 425 10.98 -28.12 1.43
CA THR A 425 10.49 -28.54 2.76
C THR A 425 11.62 -28.43 3.79
N LEU A 426 11.46 -27.53 4.75
CA LEU A 426 12.26 -27.44 5.96
C LEU A 426 11.59 -28.27 7.07
N THR A 427 12.31 -29.21 7.66
CA THR A 427 11.84 -29.99 8.82
C THR A 427 12.67 -29.64 10.04
N ILE A 428 12.04 -29.14 11.10
CA ILE A 428 12.67 -28.94 12.41
C ILE A 428 12.43 -30.19 13.26
N ALA A 429 13.50 -30.75 13.83
CA ALA A 429 13.41 -31.99 14.59
C ALA A 429 12.66 -31.80 15.93
N ALA A 430 11.88 -32.80 16.33
CA ALA A 430 11.17 -32.90 17.59
C ALA A 430 12.06 -32.58 18.80
N ALA A 431 13.26 -33.16 18.84
CA ALA A 431 14.22 -32.93 19.91
C ALA A 431 14.70 -31.47 19.97
N THR A 432 14.82 -30.80 18.83
CA THR A 432 15.12 -29.36 18.76
C THR A 432 13.98 -28.56 19.34
N LEU A 433 12.75 -28.83 18.90
CA LEU A 433 11.56 -28.15 19.40
C LEU A 433 11.40 -28.33 20.91
N GLY A 434 11.60 -29.55 21.43
CA GLY A 434 11.54 -29.82 22.87
C GLY A 434 12.56 -29.03 23.69
N ARG A 435 13.75 -28.74 23.14
CA ARG A 435 14.71 -27.85 23.79
C ARG A 435 14.31 -26.38 23.68
N LEU A 436 13.79 -25.96 22.52
CA LEU A 436 13.38 -24.57 22.28
C LEU A 436 12.14 -24.18 23.07
N THR A 437 11.30 -25.14 23.44
CA THR A 437 10.08 -24.92 24.23
C THR A 437 10.18 -25.46 25.66
N ALA A 438 11.39 -25.67 26.17
CA ALA A 438 11.59 -26.27 27.49
C ALA A 438 11.00 -25.45 28.66
N SER A 439 10.84 -24.12 28.51
CA SER A 439 10.19 -23.29 29.54
C SER A 439 8.70 -23.60 29.66
N GLN A 440 8.09 -24.12 28.59
CA GLN A 440 6.66 -24.40 28.49
C GLN A 440 5.79 -23.15 28.71
N GLU A 441 6.33 -21.94 28.68
CA GLU A 441 5.57 -20.69 28.82
C GLU A 441 4.71 -20.48 27.58
N HIS A 442 3.46 -20.04 27.72
CA HIS A 442 2.61 -19.75 26.56
C HIS A 442 3.18 -18.58 25.75
N GLY A 443 3.11 -18.68 24.42
CA GLY A 443 3.62 -17.67 23.49
C GLY A 443 4.98 -18.02 22.88
N THR A 444 5.67 -17.04 22.31
CA THR A 444 6.96 -17.24 21.64
C THR A 444 8.06 -17.62 22.63
N ASN A 445 8.60 -18.83 22.51
CA ASN A 445 9.70 -19.33 23.35
C ASN A 445 11.07 -19.17 22.66
N ALA A 446 11.09 -19.20 21.33
CA ALA A 446 12.29 -18.99 20.53
C ALA A 446 11.93 -18.39 19.16
N VAL A 447 12.91 -17.76 18.51
CA VAL A 447 12.78 -17.27 17.13
C VAL A 447 13.87 -17.93 16.29
N LEU A 448 13.46 -18.69 15.28
CA LEU A 448 14.36 -19.22 14.26
C LEU A 448 14.61 -18.11 13.23
N SER A 449 15.87 -17.75 13.01
CA SER A 449 16.28 -16.84 11.93
C SER A 449 16.78 -17.67 10.75
N LEU A 450 15.93 -17.84 9.75
CA LEU A 450 16.24 -18.54 8.51
C LEU A 450 17.01 -17.59 7.59
N ARG A 451 18.28 -17.90 7.36
CA ARG A 451 19.16 -17.06 6.54
C ARG A 451 19.33 -17.64 5.15
N PHE A 452 19.09 -16.81 4.15
CA PHE A 452 19.25 -17.16 2.75
C PHE A 452 20.57 -16.65 2.19
N THR A 453 20.87 -16.99 0.94
CA THR A 453 22.05 -16.51 0.22
C THR A 453 22.04 -15.00 -0.01
N ASP A 454 20.86 -14.40 -0.04
CA ASP A 454 20.63 -12.97 -0.24
C ASP A 454 19.31 -12.57 0.44
N GLY A 455 19.05 -11.26 0.54
CA GLY A 455 17.87 -10.69 1.15
C GLY A 455 17.90 -10.68 2.68
N THR A 456 16.75 -10.40 3.29
CA THR A 456 16.60 -10.38 4.74
C THR A 456 16.38 -11.79 5.30
N PRO A 457 16.90 -12.11 6.50
CA PRO A 457 16.51 -13.33 7.19
C PRO A 457 15.00 -13.39 7.44
N TRP A 458 14.42 -14.59 7.34
CA TRP A 458 13.03 -14.84 7.70
C TRP A 458 12.95 -15.32 9.15
N ALA A 459 12.10 -14.68 9.96
CA ALA A 459 11.89 -15.07 11.35
C ALA A 459 10.75 -16.09 11.45
N VAL A 460 10.93 -17.15 12.23
CA VAL A 460 9.84 -18.07 12.62
C VAL A 460 9.76 -18.15 14.13
N ASN A 461 8.65 -17.70 14.67
CA ASN A 461 8.29 -17.78 16.08
C ASN A 461 7.95 -19.22 16.44
N VAL A 462 8.73 -19.84 17.33
CA VAL A 462 8.39 -21.13 17.95
C VAL A 462 7.51 -20.83 19.16
N ILE A 463 6.23 -21.15 19.03
CA ILE A 463 5.17 -20.73 19.94
C ILE A 463 4.69 -21.94 20.72
N THR A 464 4.84 -21.92 22.04
CA THR A 464 4.18 -22.91 22.90
C THR A 464 2.74 -22.47 23.12
N TYR A 465 1.77 -23.35 22.88
CA TYR A 465 0.35 -23.00 23.00
C TYR A 465 -0.51 -24.11 23.60
N ASP A 466 -1.68 -23.73 24.11
CA ASP A 466 -2.81 -24.62 24.39
C ASP A 466 -4.06 -24.12 23.65
N LYS A 467 -5.12 -24.92 23.66
CA LYS A 467 -6.44 -24.51 23.16
C LYS A 467 -6.84 -23.18 23.84
N PRO A 468 -7.16 -22.12 23.08
CA PRO A 468 -7.65 -20.88 23.67
C PRO A 468 -9.01 -21.09 24.35
N VAL A 469 -9.36 -20.21 25.28
CA VAL A 469 -10.63 -20.27 26.01
C VAL A 469 -11.31 -18.90 25.95
N VAL A 470 -12.51 -18.86 25.40
CA VAL A 470 -13.41 -17.70 25.47
C VAL A 470 -14.42 -17.93 26.59
N THR A 471 -14.76 -16.88 27.34
CA THR A 471 -15.68 -16.95 28.48
C THR A 471 -16.97 -16.19 28.18
N SER A 472 -18.10 -16.68 28.70
CA SER A 472 -19.38 -15.96 28.65
C SER A 472 -19.25 -14.53 29.18
N ALA A 473 -19.91 -13.58 28.52
CA ALA A 473 -19.84 -12.16 28.84
C ALA A 473 -21.17 -11.48 28.55
N THR A 474 -21.44 -10.37 29.22
CA THR A 474 -22.55 -9.48 28.89
C THR A 474 -22.00 -8.09 28.59
N GLY A 475 -22.70 -7.36 27.75
CA GLY A 475 -22.32 -6.02 27.32
C GLY A 475 -23.49 -5.29 26.69
N THR A 476 -23.18 -4.24 25.93
CA THR A 476 -24.18 -3.51 25.15
C THR A 476 -23.84 -3.55 23.68
N THR A 477 -24.75 -3.04 22.84
CA THR A 477 -24.47 -2.78 21.44
C THR A 477 -23.41 -1.71 21.23
N ASP A 478 -23.02 -0.95 22.26
CA ASP A 478 -21.89 -0.03 22.17
C ASP A 478 -20.57 -0.81 22.16
N SER A 479 -20.47 -1.84 23.02
CA SER A 479 -19.34 -2.74 23.08
C SER A 479 -19.65 -4.02 23.88
N LEU A 480 -19.22 -5.16 23.37
CA LEU A 480 -19.08 -6.40 24.13
C LEU A 480 -17.60 -6.77 24.23
N VAL A 481 -17.09 -6.89 25.44
CA VAL A 481 -15.73 -7.35 25.72
C VAL A 481 -15.79 -8.80 26.21
N ILE A 482 -15.24 -9.72 25.42
CA ILE A 482 -15.23 -11.16 25.68
C ILE A 482 -13.91 -11.55 26.36
N PRO A 483 -13.89 -11.93 27.64
CA PRO A 483 -12.69 -12.42 28.30
C PRO A 483 -12.16 -13.67 27.59
N THR A 484 -10.89 -13.63 27.22
CA THR A 484 -10.24 -14.62 26.37
C THR A 484 -8.85 -14.97 26.88
N ALA A 485 -8.67 -16.22 27.29
CA ALA A 485 -7.35 -16.78 27.52
C ALA A 485 -6.80 -17.30 26.17
N PHE A 486 -5.93 -16.51 25.53
CA PHE A 486 -5.34 -16.87 24.24
C PHE A 486 -4.37 -18.07 24.31
N ASN A 487 -3.80 -18.34 25.49
CA ASN A 487 -2.93 -19.49 25.75
C ASN A 487 -1.80 -19.67 24.71
N GLY A 488 -1.21 -18.56 24.27
CA GLY A 488 -0.12 -18.52 23.30
C GLY A 488 -0.55 -18.53 21.83
N ASP A 489 -1.82 -18.78 21.55
CA ASP A 489 -2.38 -18.73 20.19
C ASP A 489 -2.70 -17.30 19.76
N LYS A 490 -2.94 -17.11 18.46
CA LYS A 490 -3.27 -15.82 17.86
C LYS A 490 -4.54 -15.93 17.02
N LEU A 491 -5.44 -14.95 17.17
CA LEU A 491 -6.67 -14.90 16.38
C LEU A 491 -6.33 -14.53 14.92
N ALA A 492 -6.84 -15.31 13.97
CA ALA A 492 -6.68 -15.07 12.54
C ALA A 492 -7.88 -14.31 11.97
N THR A 493 -9.10 -14.75 12.30
CA THR A 493 -10.35 -14.13 11.83
C THR A 493 -11.54 -14.59 12.69
N MET A 494 -12.72 -14.03 12.43
CA MET A 494 -13.99 -14.39 13.06
C MET A 494 -15.09 -14.51 12.02
N GLU A 495 -15.86 -15.60 12.09
CA GLU A 495 -17.13 -15.72 11.38
C GLU A 495 -18.30 -15.33 12.28
N ALA A 496 -19.37 -14.80 11.70
CA ALA A 496 -20.65 -14.55 12.35
C ALA A 496 -21.81 -15.01 11.46
N VAL A 497 -22.65 -15.91 11.97
CA VAL A 497 -23.80 -16.46 11.24
C VAL A 497 -25.07 -16.46 12.08
N TYR A 498 -26.21 -16.21 11.45
CA TYR A 498 -27.52 -16.47 12.04
C TYR A 498 -27.81 -17.98 12.10
N ALA A 499 -28.88 -18.36 12.80
CA ALA A 499 -29.28 -19.76 12.98
C ALA A 499 -29.59 -20.49 11.66
N ASP A 500 -29.97 -19.77 10.60
CA ASP A 500 -30.20 -20.31 9.25
C ASP A 500 -28.91 -20.44 8.41
N GLY A 501 -27.76 -20.04 8.97
CA GLY A 501 -26.45 -20.05 8.31
C GLY A 501 -26.15 -18.80 7.48
N SER A 502 -27.07 -17.84 7.39
CA SER A 502 -26.82 -16.58 6.67
C SER A 502 -25.81 -15.69 7.42
N PRO A 503 -25.02 -14.87 6.71
CA PRO A 503 -24.07 -13.96 7.35
C PRO A 503 -24.72 -12.95 8.30
N ALA A 504 -24.16 -12.80 9.49
CA ALA A 504 -24.56 -11.79 10.46
C ALA A 504 -23.56 -10.61 10.53
N GLY A 505 -24.05 -9.43 10.91
CA GLY A 505 -23.24 -8.22 11.07
C GLY A 505 -22.77 -7.60 9.73
N PRO A 506 -21.76 -6.70 9.79
CA PRO A 506 -21.28 -5.95 8.63
C PRO A 506 -20.84 -6.83 7.46
N GLN A 507 -20.97 -6.31 6.24
CA GLN A 507 -20.66 -7.01 4.99
C GLN A 507 -21.46 -8.33 4.88
N SER A 508 -22.78 -8.18 4.71
CA SER A 508 -23.77 -9.28 4.70
C SER A 508 -23.60 -10.33 3.59
N TRP A 509 -22.63 -10.16 2.68
CA TRP A 509 -22.31 -11.11 1.63
C TRP A 509 -21.27 -12.17 2.06
N THR A 510 -20.66 -12.05 3.24
CA THR A 510 -19.65 -13.00 3.76
C THR A 510 -19.86 -13.30 5.25
N THR A 511 -19.63 -14.54 5.69
CA THR A 511 -19.65 -14.94 7.10
C THR A 511 -18.44 -14.43 7.88
N TYR A 512 -17.27 -14.31 7.23
CA TYR A 512 -16.04 -13.78 7.84
C TYR A 512 -16.11 -12.25 7.94
N LYS A 513 -15.91 -11.74 9.15
CA LYS A 513 -15.99 -10.31 9.47
C LYS A 513 -14.64 -9.63 9.33
N GLN A 514 -14.65 -8.30 9.18
CA GLN A 514 -13.44 -7.50 9.01
C GLN A 514 -12.70 -7.36 10.35
N PHE A 515 -11.42 -7.74 10.36
CA PHE A 515 -10.55 -7.61 11.53
C PHE A 515 -10.32 -6.13 11.89
N ASN A 516 -10.24 -5.81 13.18
CA ASN A 516 -10.11 -4.47 13.75
C ASN A 516 -11.26 -3.48 13.47
N VAL A 517 -12.31 -3.91 12.77
CA VAL A 517 -13.53 -3.12 12.56
C VAL A 517 -14.73 -3.80 13.21
N ALA A 518 -14.93 -5.08 12.94
CA ALA A 518 -16.03 -5.86 13.53
C ALA A 518 -15.62 -6.61 14.80
N PHE A 519 -14.32 -6.83 14.99
CA PHE A 519 -13.76 -7.44 16.21
C PHE A 519 -12.28 -7.11 16.34
N THR A 520 -11.78 -7.02 17.57
CA THR A 520 -10.37 -6.74 17.87
C THR A 520 -9.87 -7.59 19.04
N PRO A 521 -8.81 -8.41 18.88
CA PRO A 521 -8.16 -9.05 20.01
C PRO A 521 -7.20 -8.08 20.73
N ASP A 522 -7.24 -8.08 22.06
CA ASP A 522 -6.20 -7.49 22.91
C ASP A 522 -5.53 -8.62 23.70
N TYR A 523 -4.34 -9.02 23.23
CA TYR A 523 -3.56 -10.09 23.83
C TYR A 523 -3.00 -9.73 25.21
N THR A 524 -2.84 -8.43 25.51
CA THR A 524 -2.31 -7.97 26.81
C THR A 524 -3.43 -7.96 27.85
N ALA A 525 -4.61 -7.47 27.48
CA ALA A 525 -5.78 -7.50 28.35
C ALA A 525 -6.44 -8.89 28.42
N GLY A 526 -6.14 -9.78 27.48
CA GLY A 526 -6.78 -11.10 27.39
C GLY A 526 -8.25 -10.97 27.02
N THR A 527 -8.56 -10.19 25.98
CA THR A 527 -9.94 -9.94 25.55
C THR A 527 -10.10 -9.97 24.04
N ILE A 528 -11.32 -10.23 23.58
CA ILE A 528 -11.77 -9.94 22.21
C ILE A 528 -12.93 -8.97 22.33
N THR A 529 -12.84 -7.82 21.66
CA THR A 529 -13.87 -6.78 21.69
C THR A 529 -14.70 -6.82 20.41
N LEU A 530 -16.02 -6.82 20.54
CA LEU A 530 -16.97 -6.54 19.46
C LEU A 530 -17.49 -5.10 19.64
N PRO A 531 -17.12 -4.16 18.76
CA PRO A 531 -17.53 -2.76 18.88
C PRO A 531 -18.91 -2.50 18.28
N THR A 532 -19.40 -1.28 18.42
CA THR A 532 -20.69 -0.82 17.86
C THR A 532 -20.85 -1.12 16.37
N ALA A 533 -19.76 -1.00 15.59
CA ALA A 533 -19.78 -1.29 14.16
C ALA A 533 -20.28 -2.71 13.85
N PHE A 534 -19.96 -3.70 14.69
CA PHE A 534 -20.48 -5.05 14.51
C PHE A 534 -22.00 -5.12 14.75
N PHE A 535 -22.50 -4.47 15.81
CA PHE A 535 -23.89 -4.56 16.19
C PHE A 535 -24.84 -3.72 15.34
N GLY A 536 -24.34 -2.70 14.64
CA GLY A 536 -25.13 -1.84 13.75
C GLY A 536 -25.97 -2.63 12.73
N ASP A 537 -25.42 -3.75 12.23
CA ASP A 537 -26.02 -4.59 11.19
C ASP A 537 -26.53 -5.95 11.72
N VAL A 538 -26.60 -6.14 13.04
CA VAL A 538 -27.12 -7.38 13.67
C VAL A 538 -28.61 -7.24 13.98
N THR A 539 -29.42 -8.18 13.52
CA THR A 539 -30.87 -8.20 13.80
C THR A 539 -31.16 -8.37 15.29
N ASP A 540 -32.04 -7.53 15.83
CA ASP A 540 -32.46 -7.60 17.23
C ASP A 540 -33.25 -8.90 17.53
N GLY A 541 -33.04 -9.48 18.71
CA GLY A 541 -33.65 -10.73 19.15
C GLY A 541 -33.08 -12.00 18.49
N ALA A 542 -32.20 -11.86 17.50
CA ALA A 542 -31.58 -13.01 16.84
C ALA A 542 -30.44 -13.59 17.68
N ALA A 543 -30.41 -14.93 17.78
CA ALA A 543 -29.24 -15.66 18.22
C ALA A 543 -28.31 -15.89 17.02
N LEU A 544 -27.02 -15.67 17.22
CA LEU A 544 -25.99 -15.85 16.20
C LEU A 544 -24.81 -16.65 16.76
N THR A 545 -24.18 -17.44 15.91
CA THR A 545 -22.98 -18.20 16.23
C THR A 545 -21.78 -17.46 15.68
N LEU A 546 -20.85 -17.12 16.57
CA LEU A 546 -19.51 -16.68 16.21
C LEU A 546 -18.58 -17.88 16.15
N THR A 547 -17.70 -17.92 15.16
CA THR A 547 -16.58 -18.88 15.11
C THR A 547 -15.27 -18.12 15.06
N PHE A 548 -14.49 -18.19 16.13
CA PHE A 548 -13.13 -17.64 16.20
C PHE A 548 -12.14 -18.64 15.60
N HIS A 549 -11.41 -18.22 14.58
CA HIS A 549 -10.38 -19.03 13.91
C HIS A 549 -9.00 -18.55 14.36
N PHE A 550 -8.18 -19.47 14.86
CA PHE A 550 -6.84 -19.18 15.35
C PHE A 550 -5.76 -19.72 14.41
N TRP A 551 -4.57 -19.10 14.44
CA TRP A 551 -3.44 -19.47 13.59
C TRP A 551 -2.87 -20.87 13.88
N SER A 552 -3.08 -21.43 15.08
CA SER A 552 -2.78 -22.84 15.35
C SER A 552 -3.69 -23.83 14.60
N GLY A 553 -4.76 -23.35 13.96
CA GLY A 553 -5.84 -24.15 13.39
C GLY A 553 -7.00 -24.42 14.36
N THR A 554 -6.90 -23.96 15.61
CA THR A 554 -8.00 -24.07 16.58
C THR A 554 -9.20 -23.24 16.15
N ARG A 555 -10.40 -23.77 16.39
CA ARG A 555 -11.68 -23.07 16.21
C ARG A 555 -12.49 -23.10 17.49
N LEU A 556 -13.06 -21.96 17.87
CA LEU A 556 -13.95 -21.84 19.04
C LEU A 556 -15.29 -21.26 18.62
N THR A 557 -16.37 -21.90 19.04
CA THR A 557 -17.73 -21.39 18.86
C THR A 557 -18.18 -20.58 20.07
N TYR A 558 -18.94 -19.53 19.81
CA TYR A 558 -19.50 -18.65 20.83
C TYR A 558 -20.89 -18.19 20.40
N THR A 559 -21.88 -18.34 21.27
CA THR A 559 -23.26 -17.95 20.97
C THR A 559 -23.50 -16.53 21.46
N LEU A 560 -24.09 -15.69 20.63
CA LEU A 560 -24.38 -14.30 20.94
C LEU A 560 -25.87 -14.02 20.71
N THR A 561 -26.49 -13.30 21.64
CA THR A 561 -27.87 -12.83 21.51
C THR A 561 -27.94 -11.34 21.80
N ARG A 562 -28.51 -10.57 20.87
CA ARG A 562 -28.84 -9.16 21.06
C ARG A 562 -30.31 -9.03 21.49
N SER A 563 -30.58 -8.21 22.50
CA SER A 563 -31.94 -7.83 22.92
C SER A 563 -31.99 -6.33 23.23
N GLY A 564 -32.55 -5.56 22.30
CA GLY A 564 -32.45 -4.11 22.28
C GLY A 564 -30.99 -3.66 22.23
N THR A 565 -30.55 -2.98 23.29
CA THR A 565 -29.16 -2.57 23.49
C THR A 565 -28.36 -3.56 24.33
N ALA A 566 -28.99 -4.54 24.98
CA ALA A 566 -28.30 -5.54 25.78
C ALA A 566 -27.76 -6.66 24.88
N VAL A 567 -26.57 -7.15 25.21
CA VAL A 567 -25.92 -8.26 24.48
C VAL A 567 -25.45 -9.30 25.48
N THR A 568 -25.80 -10.57 25.23
CA THR A 568 -25.36 -11.71 26.02
C THR A 568 -24.58 -12.67 25.13
N GLY A 569 -23.36 -12.97 25.53
CA GLY A 569 -22.47 -13.94 24.90
C GLY A 569 -22.24 -15.15 25.80
N THR A 570 -22.30 -16.35 25.22
CA THR A 570 -22.15 -17.61 25.93
C THR A 570 -21.10 -18.47 25.25
N SER A 571 -20.08 -18.89 26.00
CA SER A 571 -19.09 -19.86 25.53
C SER A 571 -19.71 -21.24 25.34
N ALA A 572 -19.27 -21.98 24.31
CA ALA A 572 -19.73 -23.33 24.03
C ALA A 572 -19.23 -24.38 25.04
#